data_AF-A0A958G2H4-F1
#
_entry.id   AF-A0A958G2H4-F1
#
_cell.length_a   1.000
_cell.length_b   1.000
_cell.length_c   1.000
_cell.angle_alpha   90.00
_cell.angle_beta   90.00
_cell.angle_gamma   90.00
#
_symmetry.space_group_name_H-M   'P 1'
#
loop_
_entity.id
_entity.type
_entity.pdbx_description
1 polymer ?
#
loop_
_entity_poly.entity_id
_entity_poly.type
_entity_poly.pdbx_seq_one_letter_code
_entity_poly.pdbx_strand_id
1 'polypeptide(L)'
;HPREMDTPAVAQAIQRIRETGAEIRTQSPLLRNINDTPALWAEMWQKQVQQGCIPYYLFVVRDTGAQHYFGVPLVDAWRLFQKAYRQVSGIAR
;
A
#
# COMPACT_ATOMS: atom_id res chain seq x y z
N HIS A 1 -1.13 5.03 2.43
CA HIS A 1 -2.52 5.42 2.08
C HIS A 1 -2.53 6.09 0.70
N PRO A 2 -3.57 5.98 -0.16
CA PRO A 2 -3.59 6.60 -1.49
C PRO A 2 -3.19 8.08 -1.54
N ARG A 3 -3.64 8.86 -0.56
CA ARG A 3 -3.30 10.30 -0.41
C ARG A 3 -1.80 10.59 -0.38
N GLU A 4 -0.97 9.66 0.06
CA GLU A 4 0.49 9.83 0.07
C GLU A 4 1.05 9.95 -1.35
N MET A 5 0.36 9.40 -2.35
CA MET A 5 0.78 9.41 -3.75
C MET A 5 0.29 10.66 -4.52
N ASP A 6 -0.53 11.51 -3.91
CA ASP A 6 -1.25 12.59 -4.61
C ASP A 6 -0.43 13.88 -4.75
N THR A 7 0.65 14.02 -3.98
CA THR A 7 1.44 15.25 -4.01
C THR A 7 2.41 15.28 -5.20
N PRO A 8 2.56 16.44 -5.89
CA PRO A 8 3.54 16.56 -6.97
C PRO A 8 4.97 16.27 -6.52
N ALA A 9 5.30 16.57 -5.26
CA ALA A 9 6.62 16.30 -4.69
C ALA A 9 6.93 14.80 -4.65
N VAL A 10 5.97 13.95 -4.25
CA VAL A 10 6.14 12.50 -4.22
C VAL A 10 6.29 11.93 -5.64
N ALA A 11 5.45 12.38 -6.59
CA ALA A 11 5.56 11.96 -7.98
C ALA A 11 6.93 12.31 -8.60
N GLN A 12 7.43 13.53 -8.37
CA GLN A 12 8.76 13.95 -8.85
C GLN A 12 9.89 13.16 -8.19
N ALA A 13 9.80 12.86 -6.90
CA ALA A 13 10.80 12.06 -6.20
C ALA A 13 10.87 10.63 -6.77
N ILE A 14 9.71 9.99 -6.97
CA ILE A 14 9.62 8.66 -7.59
C ILE A 14 10.23 8.67 -8.99
N GLN A 15 9.88 9.65 -9.82
CA GLN A 15 10.44 9.78 -11.16
C GLN A 15 11.98 9.88 -11.13
N ARG A 16 12.54 10.78 -10.33
CA ARG A 16 14.00 10.98 -10.24
C ARG A 16 14.75 9.74 -9.75
N ILE A 17 14.18 9.01 -8.79
CA ILE A 17 14.79 7.76 -8.32
C ILE A 17 14.78 6.73 -9.46
N ARG A 18 13.68 6.60 -10.20
CA ARG A 18 13.58 5.66 -11.33
C ARG A 18 14.50 6.02 -12.50
N GLU A 19 14.76 7.30 -12.75
CA GLU A 19 15.71 7.77 -13.78
C GLU A 19 17.15 7.30 -13.53
N THR A 20 17.49 6.90 -12.29
CA THR A 20 18.78 6.26 -11.98
C THR A 20 18.87 4.79 -12.43
N GLY A 21 17.77 4.20 -12.88
CA GLY A 21 17.63 2.77 -13.16
C GLY A 21 17.18 1.94 -11.95
N ALA A 22 16.97 2.55 -10.79
CA ALA A 22 16.49 1.86 -9.60
C ALA A 22 15.02 1.42 -9.71
N GLU A 23 14.71 0.23 -9.21
CA GLU A 23 13.34 -0.25 -9.03
C GLU A 23 12.82 0.08 -7.62
N ILE A 24 11.63 0.67 -7.53
CA ILE A 24 11.00 1.02 -6.26
C ILE A 24 9.98 -0.04 -5.91
N ARG A 25 10.22 -0.80 -4.84
CA ARG A 25 9.27 -1.75 -4.24
C ARG A 25 8.62 -1.13 -3.02
N THR A 26 7.30 -1.18 -2.93
CA THR A 26 6.54 -0.56 -1.84
C THR A 26 6.06 -1.59 -0.83
N GLN A 27 6.10 -1.20 0.44
CA GLN A 27 5.56 -1.98 1.55
C GLN A 27 4.72 -1.05 2.41
N SER A 28 3.62 -1.54 2.97
CA SER A 28 2.77 -0.72 3.83
C SER A 28 2.16 -1.54 4.96
N PRO A 29 2.07 -1.00 6.18
CA PRO A 29 1.34 -1.65 7.26
C PRO A 29 -0.17 -1.55 7.01
N LEU A 30 -0.90 -2.60 7.36
CA LEU A 30 -2.34 -2.52 7.55
C LEU A 30 -2.64 -1.98 8.95
N LEU A 31 -3.24 -0.80 8.99
CA LEU A 31 -3.52 -0.06 10.22
C LEU A 31 -5.02 0.25 10.30
N ARG A 32 -5.61 -0.14 11.42
CA ARG A 32 -6.99 0.23 11.78
C ARG A 32 -7.15 1.76 11.76
N ASN A 33 -8.30 2.23 11.27
CA ASN A 33 -8.66 3.65 11.15
C ASN A 33 -7.82 4.48 10.17
N ILE A 34 -6.90 3.88 9.42
CA ILE A 34 -6.05 4.59 8.44
C ILE A 34 -6.26 4.03 7.04
N ASN A 35 -5.97 2.75 6.84
CA ASN A 35 -6.04 2.11 5.53
C ASN A 35 -6.70 0.72 5.62
N ASP A 36 -7.59 0.51 6.58
CA ASP A 36 -8.25 -0.76 6.85
C ASP A 36 -9.50 -1.02 5.98
N THR A 37 -9.51 -0.52 4.75
CA THR A 37 -10.55 -0.84 3.77
C THR A 37 -9.96 -1.36 2.45
N PRO A 38 -10.60 -2.35 1.79
CA PRO A 38 -10.08 -2.91 0.54
C PRO A 38 -9.93 -1.88 -0.59
N ALA A 39 -10.87 -0.92 -0.69
CA ALA A 39 -10.87 0.09 -1.74
C ALA A 39 -9.64 1.00 -1.65
N LEU A 40 -9.24 1.41 -0.44
CA LEU A 40 -8.04 2.23 -0.24
C LEU A 40 -6.77 1.49 -0.67
N TRP A 41 -6.69 0.17 -0.46
CA TRP A 41 -5.55 -0.62 -0.93
C TRP A 41 -5.52 -0.75 -2.46
N ALA A 42 -6.66 -1.05 -3.07
CA ALA A 42 -6.76 -1.14 -4.52
C ALA A 42 -6.37 0.18 -5.21
N GLU A 43 -6.87 1.32 -4.72
CA GLU A 43 -6.51 2.64 -5.22
C GLU A 43 -5.01 2.94 -5.02
N MET A 44 -4.46 2.64 -3.84
CA MET A 44 -3.06 2.88 -3.54
C MET A 44 -2.14 2.08 -4.46
N TRP A 45 -2.40 0.79 -4.65
CA TRP A 45 -1.62 -0.07 -5.55
C TRP A 45 -1.72 0.39 -7.01
N GLN A 46 -2.90 0.78 -7.47
CA GLN A 46 -3.07 1.34 -8.81
C GLN A 46 -2.24 2.62 -9.00
N LYS A 47 -2.28 3.56 -8.05
CA LYS A 47 -1.47 4.79 -8.09
C LYS A 47 0.03 4.48 -8.07
N GLN A 48 0.47 3.55 -7.23
CA GLN A 48 1.86 3.10 -7.18
C GLN A 48 2.33 2.54 -8.52
N VAL A 49 1.55 1.65 -9.14
CA VAL A 49 1.87 1.09 -10.46
C VAL A 49 1.88 2.16 -11.55
N GLN A 50 0.92 3.09 -11.54
CA GLN A 50 0.90 4.23 -12.48
C GLN A 50 2.17 5.09 -12.38
N GLN A 51 2.75 5.20 -11.19
CA GLN A 51 4.00 5.94 -10.95
C GLN A 51 5.25 5.06 -11.14
N GLY A 52 5.10 3.80 -11.55
CA GLY A 52 6.19 2.88 -11.84
C GLY A 52 6.82 2.23 -10.60
N CYS A 53 6.12 2.25 -9.47
CA CYS A 53 6.45 1.46 -8.29
C CYS A 53 5.86 0.04 -8.39
N ILE A 54 6.48 -0.92 -7.70
CA ILE A 54 6.04 -2.32 -7.62
C ILE A 54 5.47 -2.57 -6.22
N PRO A 55 4.15 -2.77 -6.06
CA PRO A 55 3.57 -3.22 -4.79
C PRO A 55 4.17 -4.55 -4.35
N TYR A 56 4.78 -4.60 -3.16
CA TYR A 56 5.49 -5.80 -2.70
C TYR A 56 4.74 -6.55 -1.60
N TYR A 57 4.53 -5.95 -0.42
CA TYR A 57 3.73 -6.61 0.62
C TYR A 57 2.97 -5.66 1.53
N LEU A 58 1.83 -6.18 2.01
CA LEU A 58 1.10 -5.69 3.16
C LEU A 58 1.58 -6.45 4.40
N PHE A 59 1.83 -5.75 5.51
CA PHE A 59 2.17 -6.39 6.78
C PHE A 59 1.26 -5.94 7.91
N VAL A 60 1.13 -6.79 8.92
CA VAL A 60 0.37 -6.48 10.14
C VAL A 60 1.26 -5.86 11.20
N VAL A 61 0.67 -5.06 12.08
CA VAL A 61 1.38 -4.46 13.22
C VAL A 61 2.01 -5.53 14.10
N ARG A 62 3.20 -5.24 14.61
CA ARG A 62 3.85 -6.07 15.64
C ARG A 62 3.20 -5.82 17.00
N ASP A 63 3.39 -6.76 17.91
CA ASP A 63 2.90 -6.68 19.29
C ASP A 63 3.77 -5.74 20.14
N THR A 64 3.75 -4.46 19.76
CA THR A 64 4.55 -3.38 20.37
C THR A 64 3.81 -2.05 20.27
N GLY A 65 3.90 -1.20 21.30
CA GLY A 65 3.37 0.15 21.28
C GLY A 65 1.83 0.20 21.24
N ALA A 66 1.26 1.07 20.41
CA ALA A 66 -0.20 1.29 20.28
C ALA A 66 -0.93 0.19 19.49
N GLN A 67 -0.51 -1.08 19.63
CA GLN A 67 -1.03 -2.22 18.87
C GLN A 67 -2.54 -2.39 19.03
N HIS A 68 -3.10 -2.17 20.22
CA HIS A 68 -4.54 -2.27 20.44
C HIS A 68 -5.37 -1.27 19.62
N TYR A 69 -4.79 -0.10 19.31
CA TYR A 69 -5.48 0.94 18.57
C TYR A 69 -5.37 0.74 17.05
N PHE A 70 -4.19 0.37 16.55
CA PHE A 70 -3.93 0.22 15.12
C PHE A 70 -4.04 -1.22 14.59
N GLY A 71 -4.18 -2.19 15.48
CA GLY A 71 -4.22 -3.61 15.14
C GLY A 71 -5.48 -4.02 14.39
N VAL A 72 -5.30 -4.89 13.40
CA VAL A 72 -6.38 -5.56 12.67
C VAL A 72 -6.25 -7.06 12.90
N PRO A 73 -7.32 -7.78 13.30
CA PRO A 73 -7.28 -9.23 13.42
C PRO A 73 -6.81 -9.89 12.12
N LEU A 74 -5.98 -10.94 12.23
CA LEU A 74 -5.38 -11.59 11.05
C LEU A 74 -6.42 -12.07 10.02
N VAL A 75 -7.56 -12.58 10.50
CA VAL A 75 -8.67 -12.99 9.62
C VAL A 75 -9.26 -11.83 8.82
N ASP A 76 -9.34 -10.64 9.42
CA ASP A 76 -9.87 -9.45 8.75
C ASP A 76 -8.84 -8.86 7.80
N ALA A 77 -7.56 -8.88 8.18
CA ALA A 77 -6.45 -8.53 7.30
C ALA A 77 -6.44 -9.40 6.04
N TRP A 78 -6.60 -10.72 6.20
CA TRP A 78 -6.67 -11.66 5.07
C TRP A 78 -7.90 -11.41 4.19
N ARG A 79 -9.08 -11.21 4.78
CA ARG A 79 -10.31 -10.89 4.02
C ARG A 79 -10.18 -9.58 3.26
N LEU A 80 -9.58 -8.56 3.88
CA LEU A 80 -9.33 -7.27 3.26
C LEU A 80 -8.38 -7.42 2.08
N PHE A 81 -7.25 -8.10 2.27
CA PHE A 81 -6.29 -8.36 1.22
C PHE A 81 -6.96 -9.07 0.04
N GLN A 82 -7.69 -10.16 0.28
CA GLN A 82 -8.39 -10.91 -0.76
C GLN A 82 -9.38 -10.03 -1.55
N LYS A 83 -10.12 -9.14 -0.88
CA LYS A 83 -11.06 -8.22 -1.53
C LYS A 83 -10.33 -7.17 -2.37
N ALA A 84 -9.26 -6.57 -1.86
CA ALA A 84 -8.48 -5.56 -2.56
C ALA A 84 -7.77 -6.17 -3.79
N TYR A 85 -7.17 -7.34 -3.61
CA TYR A 85 -6.39 -8.03 -4.64
C TYR A 85 -7.22 -8.44 -5.86
N ARG A 86 -8.52 -8.70 -5.66
CA ARG A 86 -9.47 -8.97 -6.76
C ARG A 86 -9.83 -7.73 -7.58
N GLN A 87 -9.61 -6.53 -7.05
CA GLN A 87 -9.97 -5.26 -7.70
C GLN A 87 -8.84 -4.69 -8.56
N VAL A 88 -7.65 -5.29 -8.53
CA VAL A 88 -6.47 -4.80 -9.24
C VAL A 88 -6.06 -5.73 -10.37
N SER A 89 -5.44 -5.15 -11.41
CA SER A 89 -4.94 -5.89 -12.56
C SER A 89 -3.75 -6.77 -12.19
N GLY A 90 -3.41 -7.74 -13.04
CA GLY A 90 -2.25 -8.62 -12.81
C GLY A 90 -0.90 -7.92 -12.64
N ILE A 91 -0.76 -6.68 -13.11
CA ILE A 91 0.46 -5.86 -12.95
C ILE A 91 0.51 -5.19 -11.57
N ALA A 92 -0.65 -4.97 -10.96
CA ALA A 92 -0.80 -4.42 -9.61
C ALA A 92 -1.00 -5.52 -8.54
N ARG A 93 -0.77 -6.77 -8.92
CA ARG A 93 -0.87 -7.99 -8.12
C ARG A 93 0.50 -8.49 -7.67
#